data_AF-A0A8J7B908-F1
#
_entry.id   AF-A0A8J7B908-F1
#
_cell.length_a   1.000
_cell.length_b   1.000
_cell.length_c   1.000
_cell.angle_alpha   90.00
_cell.angle_beta   90.00
_cell.angle_gamma   90.00
#
_symmetry.space_group_name_H-M   'P 1'
#
loop_
_entity.id
_entity.type
_entity.pdbx_description
1 polymer ?
#
loop_
_entity_poly.entity_id
_entity_poly.type
_entity_poly.pdbx_seq_one_letter_code
_entity_poly.pdbx_strand_id
1 'polypeptide(L)'
;MNDSKALFDYWYDRARLRNHELIAASEHVPTQKLRHECTNYDELWRSTGVQQLDEPERSKVIAIIKYECTAKVLQHRAGCLRDRACELEEACHERDQQKSKLLALLKALQEKLFGKDKEIKRLETRIASLAAENEALRVEAENSKAESELRTELEQLRKRYDAVEKRRQELAQNNKSLGGRVAHTKRYKQQRDEAKALVEQQQTQIATLIQENQHLRAENERFHRELKRAQN
;
A
#
# COMPACT_ATOMS: atom_id res chain seq x y z
N MET A 1 32.57 -39.74 -93.80
CA MET A 1 32.96 -40.10 -92.41
C MET A 1 31.91 -39.47 -91.50
N ASN A 2 30.88 -40.23 -91.13
CA ASN A 2 29.63 -39.74 -90.52
C ASN A 2 29.58 -40.01 -89.01
N ASP A 3 30.58 -39.56 -88.26
CA ASP A 3 30.50 -39.69 -86.80
C ASP A 3 30.02 -38.37 -86.20
N SER A 4 28.70 -38.17 -86.19
CA SER A 4 28.08 -36.96 -85.63
C SER A 4 28.48 -36.73 -84.18
N LYS A 5 28.73 -37.80 -83.42
CA LYS A 5 29.17 -37.71 -82.02
C LYS A 5 30.55 -37.05 -81.91
N ALA A 6 31.51 -37.47 -82.73
CA ALA A 6 32.85 -36.88 -82.75
C ALA A 6 32.81 -35.39 -83.11
N LEU A 7 31.87 -34.97 -83.98
CA LEU A 7 31.67 -33.56 -84.32
C LEU A 7 31.07 -32.76 -83.15
N PHE A 8 30.11 -33.33 -82.41
CA PHE A 8 29.59 -32.73 -81.18
C PHE A 8 30.67 -32.58 -80.12
N ASP A 9 31.41 -33.65 -79.82
CA ASP A 9 32.50 -33.65 -78.82
C ASP A 9 33.58 -32.61 -79.20
N TYR A 10 33.94 -32.52 -80.49
CA TYR A 10 34.91 -31.55 -81.00
C TYR A 10 34.53 -30.09 -80.72
N TRP A 11 33.24 -29.74 -80.83
CA TRP A 11 32.75 -28.38 -80.57
C TRP A 11 32.42 -28.14 -79.10
N TYR A 12 32.02 -29.17 -78.36
CA TYR A 12 31.81 -29.12 -76.91
C TYR A 12 33.06 -28.61 -76.17
N ASP A 13 34.24 -29.14 -76.53
CA ASP A 13 35.52 -28.76 -75.92
C ASP A 13 35.95 -27.32 -76.27
N ARG A 14 35.50 -26.82 -77.43
CA ARG A 14 35.83 -25.47 -77.93
C ARG A 14 34.87 -24.40 -77.44
N ALA A 15 33.67 -24.77 -77.01
CA ALA A 15 32.73 -23.87 -76.36
C ALA A 15 33.27 -23.45 -74.98
N ARG A 16 33.62 -22.17 -74.83
CA ARG A 16 34.15 -21.60 -73.59
C ARG A 16 33.17 -20.60 -73.01
N LEU A 17 32.94 -20.72 -71.70
CA LEU A 17 32.15 -19.75 -70.95
C LEU A 17 32.94 -18.46 -70.76
N ARG A 18 32.22 -17.34 -70.73
CA ARG A 18 32.70 -15.99 -70.47
C ARG A 18 31.67 -15.26 -69.62
N ASN A 19 32.07 -14.11 -69.07
CA ASN A 19 31.16 -13.21 -68.37
C ASN A 19 30.34 -13.90 -67.26
N HIS A 20 31.04 -14.53 -66.31
CA HIS A 20 30.45 -15.32 -65.22
C HIS A 20 29.48 -14.51 -64.35
N GLU A 21 29.66 -13.20 -64.24
CA GLU A 21 28.75 -12.30 -63.53
C GLU A 21 27.35 -12.31 -64.14
N LEU A 22 27.26 -12.17 -65.47
CA LEU A 22 25.97 -12.21 -66.18
C LEU A 22 25.35 -13.62 -66.14
N ILE A 23 26.18 -14.67 -66.15
CA ILE A 23 25.70 -16.05 -65.97
C ILE A 23 25.09 -16.23 -64.57
N ALA A 24 25.73 -15.71 -63.53
CA ALA A 24 25.29 -15.83 -62.14
C ALA A 24 24.19 -14.84 -61.73
N ALA A 25 23.87 -13.86 -62.58
CA ALA A 25 22.86 -12.85 -62.29
C ALA A 25 21.51 -13.49 -61.92
N SER A 26 20.88 -12.99 -60.85
CA SER A 26 19.57 -13.47 -60.36
C SER A 26 18.42 -13.14 -61.31
N GLU A 27 18.55 -12.07 -62.08
CA GLU A 27 17.50 -11.58 -62.98
C GLU A 27 17.39 -12.42 -64.25
N HIS A 28 16.21 -12.42 -64.87
CA HIS A 28 16.01 -13.11 -66.13
C HIS A 28 16.91 -12.51 -67.22
N VAL A 29 17.75 -13.36 -67.83
CA VAL A 29 18.59 -12.98 -68.97
C VAL A 29 18.13 -13.78 -70.20
N PRO A 30 17.80 -13.13 -71.33
CA PRO A 30 17.39 -13.83 -72.54
C PRO A 30 18.49 -14.80 -73.03
N THR A 31 18.07 -15.99 -73.49
CA THR A 31 18.99 -17.05 -73.96
C THR A 31 19.91 -16.59 -75.10
N GLN A 32 19.43 -15.69 -75.96
CA GLN A 32 20.28 -15.09 -77.00
C GLN A 32 21.43 -14.30 -76.38
N LYS A 33 21.14 -13.44 -75.41
CA LYS A 33 22.16 -12.64 -74.72
C LYS A 33 23.18 -13.53 -74.03
N LEU A 34 22.71 -14.56 -73.33
CA LEU A 34 23.57 -15.57 -72.69
C LEU A 34 24.49 -16.30 -73.69
N ARG A 35 23.98 -16.71 -74.85
CA ARG A 35 24.81 -17.38 -75.86
C ARG A 35 25.90 -16.46 -76.41
N HIS A 36 25.54 -15.23 -76.78
CA HIS A 36 26.47 -14.31 -77.46
C HIS A 36 27.46 -13.63 -76.50
N GLU A 37 27.00 -13.20 -75.32
CA GLU A 37 27.83 -12.45 -74.36
C GLU A 37 28.56 -13.35 -73.36
N CYS A 38 28.02 -14.53 -73.07
CA CYS A 38 28.59 -15.45 -72.07
C CYS A 38 29.28 -16.68 -72.68
N THR A 39 29.44 -16.75 -74.01
CA THR A 39 30.33 -17.72 -74.66
C THR A 39 31.16 -17.10 -75.76
N ASN A 40 32.10 -17.88 -76.29
CA ASN A 40 32.80 -17.58 -77.54
C ASN A 40 32.01 -17.93 -78.81
N TYR A 41 30.67 -18.02 -78.77
CA TYR A 41 29.82 -18.37 -79.91
C TYR A 41 30.18 -17.58 -81.17
N ASP A 42 30.28 -16.25 -81.05
CA ASP A 42 30.56 -15.36 -82.18
C ASP A 42 31.94 -15.55 -82.82
N GLU A 43 32.90 -16.06 -82.06
CA GLU A 43 34.24 -16.40 -82.56
C GLU A 43 34.25 -17.77 -83.25
N LEU A 44 33.51 -18.74 -82.71
CA LEU A 44 33.48 -20.11 -83.23
C LEU A 44 32.83 -20.20 -84.61
N TRP A 45 31.68 -19.55 -84.82
CA TRP A 45 31.00 -19.61 -86.12
C TRP A 45 31.68 -18.76 -87.20
N ARG A 46 32.46 -17.74 -86.81
CA ARG A 46 33.30 -16.92 -87.71
C ARG A 46 34.68 -17.53 -87.98
N SER A 47 35.00 -18.66 -87.36
CA SER A 47 36.30 -19.30 -87.54
C SER A 47 36.53 -19.71 -89.00
N THR A 48 37.77 -19.58 -89.47
CA THR A 48 38.16 -19.91 -90.85
C THR A 48 37.79 -21.33 -91.23
N GLY A 49 37.91 -22.30 -90.31
CA GLY A 49 37.54 -23.69 -90.53
C GLY A 49 36.04 -23.93 -90.71
N VAL A 50 35.17 -23.04 -90.22
CA VAL A 50 33.70 -23.12 -90.44
C VAL A 50 33.31 -22.39 -91.72
N GLN A 51 33.97 -21.28 -92.04
CA GLN A 51 33.67 -20.48 -93.23
C GLN A 51 34.09 -21.17 -94.54
N GLN A 52 35.11 -22.04 -94.50
CA GLN A 52 35.58 -22.82 -95.64
C GLN A 52 34.72 -24.04 -95.98
N LEU A 53 33.71 -24.38 -95.16
CA LEU A 53 32.81 -25.50 -95.40
C LEU A 53 31.72 -25.16 -96.40
N ASP A 54 31.26 -26.18 -97.12
CA ASP A 54 30.10 -26.10 -98.01
C ASP A 54 28.82 -25.77 -97.23
N GLU A 55 27.87 -25.06 -97.87
CA GLU A 55 26.63 -24.58 -97.23
C GLU A 55 25.87 -25.61 -96.37
N PRO A 56 25.62 -26.85 -96.83
CA PRO A 56 24.90 -27.83 -96.02
C PRO A 56 25.69 -28.33 -94.82
N GLU A 57 27.02 -28.39 -94.90
CA GLU A 57 27.89 -28.81 -93.80
C GLU A 57 28.11 -27.68 -92.80
N ARG A 58 28.32 -26.47 -93.31
CA ARG A 58 28.43 -25.23 -92.52
C ARG A 58 27.18 -24.99 -91.69
N SER A 59 25.99 -25.14 -92.27
CA SER A 59 24.72 -25.00 -91.56
C SER A 59 24.58 -25.99 -90.40
N LYS A 60 24.99 -27.26 -90.60
CA LYS A 60 25.01 -28.28 -89.54
C LYS A 60 25.98 -27.92 -88.42
N VAL A 61 27.20 -27.51 -88.77
CA VAL A 61 28.23 -27.13 -87.79
C VAL A 61 27.81 -25.91 -86.99
N ILE A 62 27.22 -24.88 -87.61
CA ILE A 62 26.69 -23.70 -86.90
C ILE A 62 25.58 -24.10 -85.94
N ALA A 63 24.69 -25.01 -86.33
CA ALA A 63 23.63 -25.51 -85.44
C ALA A 63 24.22 -26.22 -84.20
N ILE A 64 25.26 -27.04 -84.39
CA ILE A 64 25.99 -27.69 -83.28
C ILE A 64 26.63 -26.65 -82.37
N ILE A 65 27.40 -25.71 -82.92
CA ILE A 65 28.03 -24.62 -82.14
C ILE A 65 26.99 -23.83 -81.34
N LYS A 66 25.85 -23.52 -81.96
CA LYS A 66 24.73 -22.80 -81.31
C LYS A 66 24.16 -23.61 -80.15
N TYR A 67 23.93 -24.90 -80.34
CA TYR A 67 23.43 -25.80 -79.31
C TYR A 67 24.41 -25.87 -78.15
N GLU A 68 25.68 -26.18 -78.41
CA GLU A 68 26.70 -26.36 -77.38
C GLU A 68 26.93 -25.11 -76.54
N CYS A 69 27.09 -23.95 -77.18
CA CYS A 69 27.24 -22.68 -76.48
C CYS A 69 25.99 -22.36 -75.62
N THR A 70 24.79 -22.65 -76.13
CA THR A 70 23.55 -22.39 -75.37
C THR A 70 23.41 -23.34 -74.19
N ALA A 71 23.60 -24.65 -74.42
CA ALA A 71 23.47 -25.68 -73.40
C ALA A 71 24.47 -25.46 -72.27
N LYS A 72 25.74 -25.18 -72.59
CA LYS A 72 26.80 -25.00 -71.60
C LYS A 72 26.54 -23.80 -70.68
N VAL A 73 26.10 -22.65 -71.22
CA VAL A 73 25.75 -21.49 -70.39
C VAL A 73 24.52 -21.74 -69.54
N LEU A 74 23.48 -22.35 -70.11
CA LEU A 74 22.25 -22.63 -69.37
C LEU A 74 22.48 -23.64 -68.24
N GLN A 75 23.28 -24.68 -68.46
CA GLN A 75 23.67 -25.64 -67.43
C GLN A 75 24.44 -24.96 -66.30
N HIS A 76 25.43 -24.13 -66.62
CA HIS A 76 26.19 -23.39 -65.62
C HIS A 76 25.30 -22.42 -64.83
N ARG A 77 24.43 -21.68 -65.52
CA ARG A 77 23.48 -20.76 -64.90
C ARG A 77 22.50 -21.48 -63.97
N ALA A 78 21.97 -22.63 -64.39
CA ALA A 78 21.11 -23.45 -63.55
C ALA A 78 21.85 -24.00 -62.32
N GLY A 79 23.16 -24.28 -62.43
CA GLY A 79 24.03 -24.56 -61.29
C GLY A 79 24.04 -23.39 -60.30
N CYS A 80 24.48 -22.20 -60.75
CA CYS A 80 24.56 -21.02 -59.89
C CYS A 80 23.24 -20.65 -59.21
N LEU A 81 22.11 -20.74 -59.94
CA LEU A 81 20.80 -20.43 -59.38
C LEU A 81 20.34 -21.47 -58.34
N ARG A 82 20.71 -22.75 -58.50
CA ARG A 82 20.43 -23.78 -57.50
C ARG A 82 21.26 -23.58 -56.24
N ASP A 83 22.56 -23.34 -56.39
CA ASP A 83 23.45 -23.07 -55.24
C ASP A 83 22.93 -21.87 -54.45
N ARG A 84 22.53 -20.81 -55.15
CA ARG A 84 21.93 -19.63 -54.53
C ARG A 84 20.59 -19.91 -53.85
N ALA A 85 19.74 -20.75 -54.44
CA ALA A 85 18.49 -21.16 -53.81
C ALA A 85 18.75 -21.93 -52.51
N CYS A 86 19.72 -22.84 -52.50
CA CYS A 86 20.14 -23.57 -51.30
C CYS A 86 20.65 -22.62 -50.21
N GLU A 87 21.53 -21.66 -50.54
CA GLU A 87 22.01 -20.65 -49.58
C GLU A 87 20.85 -19.84 -48.96
N LEU A 88 19.87 -19.46 -49.78
CA LEU A 88 18.70 -18.70 -49.31
C LEU A 88 17.79 -19.56 -48.43
N GLU A 89 17.61 -20.84 -48.76
CA GLU A 89 16.85 -21.78 -47.94
C GLU A 89 17.52 -21.98 -46.58
N GLU A 90 18.84 -22.21 -46.55
CA GLU A 90 19.62 -22.33 -45.31
C GLU A 90 19.50 -21.06 -44.45
N ALA A 91 19.67 -19.88 -45.05
CA ALA A 91 19.52 -18.61 -44.35
C ALA A 91 18.10 -18.40 -43.79
N CYS A 92 17.06 -18.84 -44.51
CA CYS A 92 15.68 -18.82 -44.01
C CYS A 92 15.51 -19.76 -42.81
N HIS A 93 16.04 -20.98 -42.89
CA HIS A 93 15.98 -21.95 -41.78
C HIS A 93 16.69 -21.43 -40.53
N GLU A 94 17.88 -20.83 -40.68
CA GLU A 94 18.60 -20.21 -39.55
C GLU A 94 17.79 -19.08 -38.91
N ARG A 95 17.18 -18.22 -39.73
CA ARG A 95 16.31 -17.13 -39.24
C ARG A 95 15.10 -17.68 -38.50
N ASP A 96 14.47 -18.74 -38.99
CA ASP A 96 13.33 -19.38 -38.33
C ASP A 96 13.71 -20.04 -37.00
N GLN A 97 14.90 -20.63 -36.91
CA GLN A 97 15.45 -21.13 -35.64
C GLN A 97 15.69 -19.99 -34.64
N GLN A 98 16.27 -18.88 -35.08
CA GLN A 98 16.47 -17.70 -34.23
C GLN A 98 15.15 -17.10 -33.76
N LYS A 99 14.17 -16.97 -34.66
CA LYS A 99 12.82 -16.50 -34.33
C LYS A 99 12.16 -17.40 -33.28
N SER A 100 12.27 -18.71 -33.44
CA SER A 100 11.77 -19.69 -32.46
C SER A 100 12.42 -19.54 -31.09
N LYS A 101 13.75 -19.34 -31.04
CA LYS A 101 14.49 -19.07 -29.79
C LYS A 101 14.02 -17.78 -29.11
N LEU A 102 13.86 -16.70 -29.87
CA LEU A 102 13.39 -15.42 -29.36
C LEU A 102 11.95 -15.50 -28.83
N LEU A 103 11.06 -16.23 -29.52
CA LEU A 103 9.69 -16.45 -29.05
C LEU A 103 9.65 -17.25 -27.73
N ALA A 104 10.53 -18.23 -27.56
CA ALA A 104 10.65 -18.96 -26.30
C ALA A 104 11.12 -18.04 -25.15
N LEU A 105 12.10 -17.18 -25.40
CA LEU A 105 12.57 -16.18 -24.42
C LEU A 105 11.46 -15.18 -24.06
N LEU A 106 10.71 -14.69 -25.05
CA LEU A 106 9.58 -13.78 -24.80
C LEU A 106 8.52 -14.42 -23.90
N LYS A 107 8.17 -15.68 -24.14
CA LYS A 107 7.23 -16.42 -23.28
C LYS A 107 7.76 -16.55 -21.85
N ALA A 108 9.03 -16.93 -21.68
CA ALA A 108 9.64 -17.05 -20.36
C ALA A 108 9.69 -15.70 -19.60
N LEU A 109 9.93 -14.60 -20.31
CA LEU A 109 9.89 -13.25 -19.72
C LEU A 109 8.46 -12.85 -19.34
N GLN A 110 7.48 -13.12 -20.19
CA GLN A 110 6.06 -12.86 -19.89
C GLN A 110 5.61 -13.62 -18.63
N GLU A 111 5.92 -14.91 -18.53
CA GLU A 111 5.59 -15.72 -17.35
C GLU A 111 6.21 -15.14 -16.07
N LYS A 112 7.48 -14.73 -16.13
CA LYS A 112 8.16 -14.08 -14.99
C LYS A 112 7.51 -12.75 -14.62
N LEU A 113 7.14 -11.92 -15.59
CA LEU A 113 6.48 -10.64 -15.35
C LEU A 113 5.11 -10.85 -14.70
N PHE A 114 4.27 -11.71 -15.26
CA PHE A 114 2.97 -12.03 -14.67
C PHE A 114 3.08 -12.69 -13.29
N GLY A 115 4.13 -13.48 -13.05
CA GLY A 115 4.45 -14.02 -11.73
C GLY A 115 4.72 -12.92 -10.71
N LYS A 116 5.57 -11.95 -11.07
CA LYS A 116 5.87 -10.79 -10.23
C LYS A 116 4.66 -9.90 -9.98
N ASP A 117 3.82 -9.64 -10.99
CA ASP A 117 2.59 -8.85 -10.81
C ASP A 117 1.63 -9.49 -9.80
N LYS A 118 1.53 -10.83 -9.79
CA LYS A 118 0.74 -11.55 -8.78
C LYS A 118 1.34 -11.41 -7.39
N GLU A 119 2.67 -11.45 -7.27
CA GLU A 119 3.36 -11.26 -6.00
C GLU A 119 3.21 -9.84 -5.46
N ILE A 120 3.36 -8.82 -6.31
CA ILE A 120 3.12 -7.42 -5.98
C ILE A 120 1.72 -7.24 -5.41
N LYS A 121 0.68 -7.74 -6.10
CA LYS A 121 -0.70 -7.65 -5.61
C LYS A 121 -0.91 -8.34 -4.26
N ARG A 122 -0.25 -9.48 -4.01
CA ARG A 122 -0.29 -10.16 -2.70
C ARG A 122 0.39 -9.36 -1.60
N LEU A 123 1.51 -8.70 -1.92
CA LEU A 123 2.21 -7.84 -0.97
C LEU A 123 1.41 -6.57 -0.67
N GLU A 124 0.78 -5.96 -1.68
CA GLU A 124 -0.10 -4.81 -1.51
C GLU A 124 -1.28 -5.13 -0.58
N THR A 125 -1.96 -6.27 -0.78
CA THR A 125 -3.05 -6.68 0.11
C THR A 125 -2.56 -6.96 1.53
N ARG A 126 -1.37 -7.55 1.69
CA ARG A 126 -0.76 -7.78 3.00
C ARG A 126 -0.39 -6.48 3.70
N ILE A 127 0.16 -5.50 2.98
CA ILE A 127 0.47 -4.17 3.51
C ILE A 127 -0.82 -3.48 3.96
N ALA A 128 -1.89 -3.52 3.17
CA ALA A 128 -3.18 -2.94 3.53
C ALA A 128 -3.77 -3.58 4.80
N SER A 129 -3.71 -4.91 4.92
CA SER A 129 -4.13 -5.64 6.13
C SER A 129 -3.33 -5.21 7.36
N LEU A 130 -2.01 -5.18 7.24
CA LEU A 130 -1.12 -4.78 8.35
C LEU A 130 -1.29 -3.31 8.73
N ALA A 131 -1.58 -2.43 7.78
CA ALA A 131 -1.88 -1.03 8.06
C ALA A 131 -3.18 -0.91 8.87
N ALA A 132 -4.22 -1.65 8.51
CA ALA A 132 -5.48 -1.69 9.26
C ALA A 132 -5.31 -2.27 10.67
N GLU A 133 -4.54 -3.37 10.82
CA GLU A 133 -4.22 -3.97 12.12
C GLU A 133 -3.43 -3.00 13.01
N ASN A 134 -2.42 -2.31 12.48
CA ASN A 134 -1.66 -1.32 13.24
C ASN A 134 -2.52 -0.14 13.69
N GLU A 135 -3.44 0.32 12.85
CA GLU A 135 -4.35 1.42 13.23
C GLU A 135 -5.32 0.99 14.32
N ALA A 136 -5.88 -0.23 14.23
CA ALA A 136 -6.72 -0.78 15.30
C ALA A 136 -5.97 -0.87 16.63
N LEU A 137 -4.72 -1.37 16.62
CA LEU A 137 -3.88 -1.44 17.82
C LEU A 137 -3.54 -0.06 18.39
N ARG A 138 -3.34 0.96 17.54
CA ARG A 138 -3.13 2.34 18.00
C ARG A 138 -4.36 2.88 18.73
N VAL A 139 -5.54 2.69 18.16
CA VAL A 139 -6.81 3.11 18.79
C VAL A 139 -7.03 2.37 20.11
N GLU A 140 -6.77 1.06 20.16
CA GLU A 140 -6.86 0.29 21.40
C GLU A 140 -5.88 0.81 22.47
N ALA A 141 -4.64 1.14 22.08
CA ALA A 141 -3.66 1.70 23.00
C ALA A 141 -4.06 3.09 23.52
N GLU A 142 -4.64 3.95 22.67
CA GLU A 142 -5.19 5.25 23.08
C GLU A 142 -6.38 5.11 24.02
N ASN A 143 -7.32 4.20 23.71
CA ASN A 143 -8.45 3.89 24.58
C ASN A 143 -7.99 3.36 25.94
N SER A 144 -7.01 2.45 25.96
CA SER A 144 -6.47 1.93 27.21
C SER A 144 -5.81 3.02 28.07
N LYS A 145 -5.11 3.98 27.44
CA LYS A 145 -4.57 5.15 28.15
C LYS A 145 -5.69 6.02 28.72
N ALA A 146 -6.70 6.37 27.92
CA ALA A 146 -7.84 7.15 28.37
C ALA A 146 -8.60 6.47 29.52
N GLU A 147 -8.79 5.15 29.46
CA GLU A 147 -9.37 4.37 30.56
C GLU A 147 -8.53 4.44 31.83
N SER A 148 -7.20 4.36 31.70
CA SER A 148 -6.30 4.47 32.84
C SER A 148 -6.37 5.84 33.50
N GLU A 149 -6.43 6.92 32.71
CA GLU A 149 -6.59 8.29 33.18
C GLU A 149 -7.93 8.46 33.91
N LEU A 150 -9.04 8.02 33.31
CA LEU A 150 -10.37 8.04 33.93
C LEU A 150 -10.41 7.27 35.25
N ARG A 151 -9.75 6.12 35.35
CA ARG A 151 -9.65 5.37 36.62
C ARG A 151 -8.93 6.19 37.69
N THR A 152 -7.82 6.86 37.34
CA THR A 152 -7.10 7.71 38.30
C THR A 152 -7.94 8.91 38.75
N GLU A 153 -8.68 9.55 37.84
CA GLU A 153 -9.58 10.66 38.16
C GLU A 153 -10.72 10.21 39.07
N LEU A 154 -11.32 9.05 38.80
CA LEU A 154 -12.36 8.46 39.66
C LEU A 154 -11.85 8.16 41.07
N GLU A 155 -10.63 7.62 41.21
CA GLU A 155 -10.02 7.40 42.52
C GLU A 155 -9.77 8.71 43.27
N GLN A 156 -9.29 9.74 42.58
CA GLN A 156 -9.10 11.06 43.18
C GLN A 156 -10.44 11.68 43.61
N LEU A 157 -11.47 11.58 42.78
CA LEU A 157 -12.80 12.09 43.07
C LEU A 157 -13.42 11.37 44.27
N ARG A 158 -13.25 10.04 44.35
CA ARG A 158 -13.68 9.24 45.49
C ARG A 158 -13.00 9.68 46.79
N LYS A 159 -11.68 9.87 46.77
CA LYS A 159 -10.94 10.39 47.94
C LYS A 159 -11.44 11.78 48.37
N ARG A 160 -11.73 12.67 47.41
CA ARG A 160 -12.30 14.00 47.70
C ARG A 160 -13.70 13.89 48.29
N TYR A 161 -14.54 13.01 47.74
CA TYR A 161 -15.88 12.74 48.26
C TYR A 161 -15.84 12.24 49.71
N ASP A 162 -15.00 11.23 49.99
CA ASP A 162 -14.84 10.68 51.34
C ASP A 162 -14.36 11.74 52.34
N ALA A 163 -13.47 12.65 51.91
CA ALA A 163 -13.02 13.77 52.74
C ALA A 163 -14.16 14.77 53.03
N VAL A 164 -15.01 15.06 52.04
CA VAL A 164 -16.19 15.90 52.22
C VAL A 164 -17.20 15.24 53.14
N GLU A 165 -17.44 13.93 53.01
CA GLU A 165 -18.32 13.19 53.91
C GLU A 165 -17.82 13.23 55.36
N LYS A 166 -16.53 12.98 55.60
CA LYS A 166 -15.92 13.09 56.92
C LYS A 166 -16.12 14.49 57.51
N ARG A 167 -15.83 15.53 56.72
CA ARG A 167 -16.05 16.92 57.14
C ARG A 167 -17.52 17.21 57.45
N ARG A 168 -18.45 16.65 56.68
CA ARG A 168 -19.89 16.77 56.94
C ARG A 168 -20.29 16.10 58.25
N GLN A 169 -19.74 14.92 58.56
CA GLN A 169 -19.97 14.23 59.83
C GLN A 169 -19.41 15.03 61.02
N GLU A 170 -18.19 15.56 60.91
CA GLU A 170 -17.58 16.43 61.93
C GLU A 170 -18.42 17.69 62.18
N LEU A 171 -18.86 18.37 61.12
CA LEU A 171 -19.74 19.54 61.23
C LEU A 171 -21.08 19.19 61.90
N ALA A 172 -21.64 18.01 61.59
CA ALA A 172 -22.87 17.55 62.25
C ALA A 172 -22.65 17.30 63.75
N GLN A 173 -21.53 16.72 64.15
CA GLN A 173 -21.18 16.54 65.57
C GLN A 173 -20.95 17.87 66.29
N ASN A 174 -20.22 18.79 65.65
CA ASN A 174 -19.98 20.13 66.18
C ASN A 174 -21.30 20.91 66.36
N ASN A 175 -22.21 20.83 65.39
CA ASN A 175 -23.54 21.44 65.51
C ASN A 175 -24.37 20.85 66.65
N LYS A 176 -24.31 19.52 66.87
CA LYS A 176 -24.96 18.90 68.04
C LYS A 176 -24.38 19.40 69.36
N SER A 177 -23.05 19.49 69.46
CA SER A 177 -22.36 20.04 70.65
C SER A 177 -22.72 21.50 70.91
N LEU A 178 -22.75 22.33 69.86
CA LEU A 178 -23.16 23.73 69.96
C LEU A 178 -24.64 23.85 70.35
N GLY A 179 -25.52 23.06 69.75
CA GLY A 179 -26.94 23.01 70.13
C GLY A 179 -27.14 22.63 71.60
N GLY A 180 -26.38 21.64 72.09
CA GLY A 180 -26.36 21.27 73.50
C GLY A 180 -25.89 22.42 74.41
N ARG A 181 -24.77 23.07 74.06
CA ARG A 181 -24.27 24.25 74.78
C ARG A 181 -25.28 25.39 74.82
N VAL A 182 -25.90 25.72 73.68
CA VAL A 182 -26.94 26.76 73.59
C VAL A 182 -28.15 26.41 74.46
N ALA A 183 -28.59 25.14 74.45
CA ALA A 183 -29.68 24.68 75.31
C ALA A 183 -29.33 24.78 76.80
N HIS A 184 -28.11 24.41 77.20
CA HIS A 184 -27.63 24.59 78.57
C HIS A 184 -27.59 26.06 78.98
N THR A 185 -27.02 26.94 78.16
CA THR A 185 -26.99 28.39 78.42
C THR A 185 -28.39 28.95 78.57
N LYS A 186 -29.34 28.52 77.73
CA LYS A 186 -30.75 28.93 77.83
C LYS A 186 -31.38 28.43 79.13
N ARG A 187 -31.15 27.18 79.53
CA ARG A 187 -31.62 26.62 80.81
C ARG A 187 -31.02 27.34 82.01
N TYR A 188 -29.71 27.58 82.04
CA TYR A 188 -29.07 28.34 83.11
C TYR A 188 -29.61 29.78 83.20
N LYS A 189 -29.87 30.41 82.05
CA LYS A 189 -30.52 31.73 82.03
C LYS A 189 -31.92 31.66 82.64
N GLN A 190 -32.74 30.68 82.25
CA GLN A 190 -34.06 30.45 82.84
C GLN A 190 -33.98 30.22 84.35
N GLN A 191 -33.13 29.30 84.82
CA GLN A 191 -32.92 29.05 86.24
C GLN A 191 -32.45 30.29 87.00
N ARG A 192 -31.58 31.10 86.39
CA ARG A 192 -31.14 32.38 87.00
C ARG A 192 -32.28 33.37 87.10
N ASP A 193 -33.09 33.49 86.05
CA ASP A 193 -34.22 34.41 86.02
C ASP A 193 -35.31 33.96 87.02
N GLU A 194 -35.55 32.64 87.15
CA GLU A 194 -36.40 32.04 88.19
C GLU A 194 -35.87 32.31 89.60
N ALA A 195 -34.57 32.10 89.83
CA ALA A 195 -33.94 32.37 91.13
C ALA A 195 -34.01 33.86 91.51
N LYS A 196 -33.84 34.77 90.55
CA LYS A 196 -34.02 36.21 90.77
C LYS A 196 -35.45 36.55 91.19
N ALA A 197 -36.45 36.01 90.48
CA ALA A 197 -37.85 36.21 90.84
C ALA A 197 -38.15 35.68 92.26
N LEU A 198 -37.57 34.55 92.63
CA LEU A 198 -37.72 33.96 93.97
C LEU A 198 -37.08 34.82 95.07
N VAL A 199 -35.90 35.42 94.79
CA VAL A 199 -35.25 36.37 95.71
C VAL A 199 -36.08 37.64 95.88
N GLU A 200 -36.64 38.19 94.80
CA GLU A 200 -37.54 39.35 94.88
C GLU A 200 -38.81 39.03 95.69
N GLN A 201 -39.37 37.83 95.52
CA GLN A 201 -40.49 37.36 96.32
C GLN A 201 -40.12 37.19 97.81
N GLN A 202 -38.93 36.68 98.13
CA GLN A 202 -38.47 36.58 99.52
C GLN A 202 -38.19 37.96 100.12
N GLN A 203 -37.62 38.89 99.36
CA GLN A 203 -37.40 40.26 99.83
C GLN A 203 -38.71 40.99 100.13
N THR A 204 -39.73 40.82 99.29
CA THR A 204 -41.07 41.36 99.56
C THR A 204 -41.70 40.68 100.78
N GLN A 205 -41.59 39.36 100.94
CA GLN A 205 -42.05 38.66 102.15
C GLN A 205 -41.32 39.13 103.41
N ILE A 206 -40.00 39.30 103.39
CA ILE A 206 -39.22 39.84 104.51
C ILE A 206 -39.66 41.27 104.82
N ALA A 207 -39.86 42.13 103.82
CA ALA A 207 -40.37 43.48 104.03
C ALA A 207 -41.75 43.48 104.69
N THR A 208 -42.62 42.55 104.29
CA THR A 208 -43.96 42.36 104.87
C THR A 208 -43.86 41.88 106.34
N LEU A 209 -43.02 40.89 106.60
CA LEU A 209 -42.76 40.36 107.95
C LEU A 209 -42.11 41.42 108.87
N ILE A 210 -41.26 42.29 108.35
CA ILE A 210 -40.69 43.42 109.11
C ILE A 210 -41.78 44.40 109.48
N GLN A 211 -42.70 44.73 108.56
CA GLN A 211 -43.84 45.60 108.85
C GLN A 211 -44.76 44.96 109.91
N GLU A 212 -45.07 43.67 109.78
CA GLU A 212 -45.85 42.93 110.78
C GLU A 212 -45.15 42.87 112.13
N ASN A 213 -43.83 42.67 112.18
CA ASN A 213 -43.07 42.66 113.43
C ASN A 213 -43.08 44.04 114.10
N GLN A 214 -42.98 45.13 113.32
CA GLN A 214 -43.12 46.49 113.83
C GLN A 214 -44.54 46.75 114.36
N HIS A 215 -45.57 46.27 113.68
CA HIS A 215 -46.96 46.37 114.14
C HIS A 215 -47.19 45.58 115.45
N LEU A 216 -46.70 44.34 115.52
CA LEU A 216 -46.79 43.50 116.73
C LEU A 216 -45.98 44.08 117.90
N ARG A 217 -44.86 44.76 117.64
CA ARG A 217 -44.12 45.51 118.67
C ARG A 217 -44.92 46.70 119.17
N ALA A 218 -45.54 47.46 118.27
CA ALA A 218 -46.42 48.58 118.64
C ALA A 218 -47.67 48.12 119.41
N GLU A 219 -48.25 46.96 119.07
CA GLU A 219 -49.34 46.32 119.81
C GLU A 219 -48.88 45.80 121.17
N ASN A 220 -47.72 45.15 121.28
CA ASN A 220 -47.16 44.75 122.57
C ASN A 220 -46.88 45.96 123.47
N GLU A 221 -46.39 47.07 122.92
CA GLU A 221 -46.23 48.32 123.66
C GLU A 221 -47.57 48.94 124.08
N ARG A 222 -48.65 48.75 123.31
CA ARG A 222 -50.00 49.12 123.72
C ARG A 222 -50.50 48.22 124.84
N PHE A 223 -50.37 46.91 124.73
CA PHE A 223 -50.73 45.97 125.79
C PHE A 223 -49.92 46.19 127.07
N HIS A 224 -48.63 46.51 126.98
CA HIS A 224 -47.82 46.93 128.13
C HIS A 224 -48.30 48.24 128.76
N ARG A 225 -48.79 49.20 127.96
CA ARG A 225 -49.41 50.43 128.46
C ARG A 225 -50.76 50.18 129.12
N GLU A 226 -51.54 49.21 128.63
CA GLU A 226 -52.81 48.79 129.23
C GLU A 226 -52.60 47.99 130.52
N LEU A 227 -51.62 47.09 130.56
CA LEU A 227 -51.20 46.39 131.78
C LEU A 227 -50.70 47.35 132.87
N LYS A 228 -49.94 48.39 132.49
CA LYS A 228 -49.53 49.47 133.41
C LYS A 228 -50.68 50.34 133.91
N ARG A 229 -51.80 50.40 133.18
CA ARG A 229 -53.02 51.13 133.59
C ARG A 229 -53.96 50.29 134.46
N ALA A 230 -53.85 48.97 134.44
CA ALA A 230 -54.62 48.08 135.31
C ALA A 230 -53.96 47.86 136.69
N GLN A 231 -52.78 48.44 136.92
CA GLN A 231 -52.00 48.33 138.17
C GLN A 231 -51.93 49.65 138.97
N ASN A 232 -52.70 50.67 138.59
CA ASN A 232 -52.96 51.92 139.33
C ASN A 232 -54.46 52.21 139.35
#